data_AF-A0A944HZ90-F1
#
_entry.id   AF-A0A944HZ90-F1
#
_cell.length_a   1.000
_cell.length_b   1.000
_cell.length_c   1.000
_cell.angle_alpha   90.00
_cell.angle_beta   90.00
_cell.angle_gamma   90.00
#
_symmetry.space_group_name_H-M   'P 1'
#
loop_
_entity.id
_entity.type
_entity.pdbx_description
1 polymer ?
#
loop_
_entity_poly.entity_id
_entity_poly.type
_entity_poly.pdbx_seq_one_letter_code
_entity_poly.pdbx_strand_id
1 'polypeptide(L)'
;MLLTAAAAAVAAALSGCADAGELESAGPTPTAVGPTRLWPERPAATVPPMDYGEGETETVRGIKVPGDDVRRVRPVAVAQAEQAAHPDALSGPDGRYEQTVRQLRECDTRPKSCPVLKAYYRDLTGDGKAELILGVSMPRGQLAVRCYLAEKGRLTRIMGTSDAVIGVSLAGRDLIIRAPSNLPGYEYRTAWSWDGHQHAMLPTRDEILRVHKDGGDPLPSHTHSHTTPTPTPTATPHPAATPTTPLNGPGGRP
;
A
#
# COMPACT_ATOMS: atom_id res chain seq x y z
N MET A 1 8.53 -85.63 -3.50
CA MET A 1 8.19 -84.51 -4.40
C MET A 1 7.32 -83.49 -3.65
N LEU A 2 7.89 -82.71 -2.74
CA LEU A 2 7.16 -81.58 -2.09
C LEU A 2 8.09 -80.51 -1.50
N LEU A 3 9.39 -80.78 -1.31
CA LEU A 3 10.35 -79.77 -0.84
C LEU A 3 11.02 -78.94 -1.95
N THR A 4 10.95 -79.34 -3.22
CA THR A 4 11.57 -78.59 -4.33
C THR A 4 10.68 -77.48 -4.90
N ALA A 5 9.37 -77.48 -4.61
CA ALA A 5 8.45 -76.47 -5.12
C ALA A 5 8.41 -75.19 -4.27
N ALA A 6 8.82 -75.26 -2.99
CA ALA A 6 8.75 -74.12 -2.08
C ALA A 6 9.89 -73.10 -2.28
N ALA A 7 11.04 -73.52 -2.83
CA ALA A 7 12.19 -72.63 -3.04
C ALA A 7 12.02 -71.69 -4.25
N ALA A 8 11.18 -72.06 -5.23
CA ALA A 8 10.95 -71.25 -6.43
C ALA A 8 9.92 -70.11 -6.21
N ALA A 9 9.04 -70.24 -5.23
CA ALA A 9 7.98 -69.26 -4.98
C ALA A 9 8.43 -68.02 -4.17
N VAL A 10 9.52 -68.12 -3.41
CA VAL A 10 10.01 -67.02 -2.56
C VAL A 10 10.92 -66.05 -3.34
N ALA A 11 11.50 -66.47 -4.47
CA ALA A 11 12.38 -65.61 -5.28
C ALA A 11 11.62 -64.56 -6.12
N ALA A 12 10.31 -64.72 -6.33
CA ALA A 12 9.52 -63.83 -7.19
C ALA A 12 9.01 -62.55 -6.48
N ALA A 13 9.24 -62.40 -5.17
CA ALA A 13 8.75 -61.25 -4.40
C ALA A 13 9.79 -60.13 -4.21
N LEU A 14 10.98 -60.22 -4.82
CA LEU A 14 12.08 -59.27 -4.64
C LEU A 14 12.28 -58.27 -5.79
N SER A 15 11.47 -58.30 -6.86
CA SER A 15 11.63 -57.40 -8.02
C SER A 15 10.65 -56.22 -8.03
N GLY A 16 10.24 -55.72 -6.87
CA GLY A 16 9.21 -54.68 -6.73
C GLY A 16 9.71 -53.43 -6.01
N CYS A 17 10.85 -52.86 -6.42
CA CYS A 17 11.29 -51.49 -6.05
C CYS A 17 12.56 -51.14 -6.85
N ALA A 18 12.47 -51.10 -8.19
CA ALA A 18 13.61 -50.69 -9.02
C ALA A 18 13.22 -49.78 -10.20
N ASP A 19 12.01 -49.23 -10.20
CA ASP A 19 11.59 -48.26 -11.21
C ASP A 19 10.78 -47.14 -10.55
N ALA A 20 11.44 -46.37 -9.69
CA ALA A 20 11.06 -44.99 -9.54
C ALA A 20 11.73 -44.29 -10.72
N GLY A 21 11.00 -44.10 -11.81
CA GLY A 21 11.53 -43.57 -13.07
C GLY A 21 12.45 -42.35 -12.86
N GLU A 22 13.38 -42.14 -13.79
CA GLU A 22 14.33 -41.03 -13.70
C GLU A 22 13.61 -39.69 -13.49
N LEU A 23 14.19 -38.84 -12.63
CA LEU A 23 13.69 -37.49 -12.39
C LEU A 23 13.78 -36.70 -13.71
N GLU A 24 12.64 -36.53 -14.35
CA GLU A 24 12.54 -35.73 -15.56
C GLU A 24 12.73 -34.25 -15.19
N SER A 25 13.73 -33.62 -15.79
CA SER A 25 14.00 -32.20 -15.57
C SER A 25 12.83 -31.38 -16.12
N ALA A 26 12.19 -30.57 -15.27
CA ALA A 26 11.16 -29.61 -15.68
C ALA A 26 11.70 -28.43 -16.52
N GLY A 27 12.96 -28.53 -16.98
CA GLY A 27 13.68 -27.48 -17.66
C GLY A 27 14.32 -26.47 -16.71
N PRO A 28 15.00 -25.44 -17.26
CA PRO A 28 15.62 -24.40 -16.47
C PRO A 28 14.58 -23.66 -15.62
N THR A 29 14.77 -23.64 -14.30
CA THR A 29 13.99 -22.75 -13.44
C THR A 29 14.44 -21.31 -13.71
N PRO A 30 13.55 -20.39 -14.13
CA PRO A 30 13.91 -19.00 -14.32
C PRO A 30 14.52 -18.43 -13.04
N THR A 31 15.59 -17.65 -13.17
CA THR A 31 16.17 -16.94 -12.02
C THR A 31 15.11 -16.02 -11.43
N ALA A 32 14.88 -16.13 -10.11
CA ALA A 32 13.96 -15.25 -9.42
C ALA A 32 14.47 -13.80 -9.50
N VAL A 33 13.76 -12.96 -10.26
CA VAL A 33 14.03 -11.52 -10.30
C VAL A 33 13.33 -10.90 -9.09
N GLY A 34 14.13 -10.37 -8.17
CA GLY A 34 13.61 -9.66 -6.99
C GLY A 34 12.78 -8.44 -7.37
N PRO A 35 11.89 -7.98 -6.47
CA PRO A 35 11.00 -6.87 -6.77
C PRO A 35 11.77 -5.59 -7.08
N THR A 36 11.36 -4.88 -8.12
CA THR A 36 11.94 -3.58 -8.50
C THR A 36 11.35 -2.49 -7.61
N ARG A 37 12.16 -1.84 -6.78
CA ARG A 37 11.71 -0.70 -5.96
C ARG A 37 11.46 0.54 -6.81
N LEU A 38 10.30 1.17 -6.61
CA LEU A 38 9.94 2.45 -7.20
C LEU A 38 10.23 3.55 -6.18
N TRP A 39 10.88 4.62 -6.62
CA TRP A 39 11.26 5.77 -5.78
C TRP A 39 12.00 5.38 -4.48
N PRO A 40 13.05 4.53 -4.54
CA PRO A 40 13.74 4.02 -3.34
C PRO A 40 14.39 5.11 -2.46
N GLU A 41 14.65 6.28 -3.03
CA GLU A 41 15.22 7.44 -2.35
C GLU A 41 14.22 8.22 -1.47
N ARG A 42 12.91 7.90 -1.52
CA ARG A 42 11.92 8.60 -0.71
C ARG A 42 12.03 8.22 0.77
N PRO A 43 11.82 9.17 1.68
CA PRO A 43 11.63 8.85 3.09
C PRO A 43 10.43 7.93 3.27
N ALA A 44 10.62 6.83 4.00
CA ALA A 44 9.52 5.95 4.38
C ALA A 44 8.57 6.67 5.34
N ALA A 45 7.27 6.51 5.12
CA ALA A 45 6.28 6.98 6.08
C ALA A 45 6.35 6.18 7.39
N THR A 46 6.09 6.86 8.50
CA THR A 46 6.10 6.28 9.86
C THR A 46 4.76 6.39 10.57
N VAL A 47 3.82 7.14 10.01
CA VAL A 47 2.48 7.36 10.57
C VAL A 47 1.47 6.73 9.62
N PRO A 48 0.56 5.86 10.10
CA PRO A 48 -0.46 5.22 9.26
C PRO A 48 -1.39 6.24 8.59
N PRO A 49 -1.96 5.89 7.43
CA PRO A 49 -2.98 6.72 6.81
C PRO A 49 -4.23 6.80 7.69
N MET A 50 -4.93 7.94 7.61
CA MET A 50 -6.24 8.11 8.24
C MET A 50 -7.38 7.49 7.42
N ASP A 51 -7.15 7.24 6.12
CA ASP A 51 -8.13 6.72 5.17
C ASP A 51 -7.41 5.83 4.15
N TYR A 52 -7.94 4.64 3.92
CA TYR A 52 -7.40 3.65 2.99
C TYR A 52 -8.15 3.78 1.67
N GLY A 53 -7.51 4.34 0.65
CA GLY A 53 -8.17 4.65 -0.62
C GLY A 53 -8.48 3.43 -1.48
N GLU A 54 -9.73 3.31 -1.92
CA GLU A 54 -10.20 2.34 -2.90
C GLU A 54 -9.90 2.80 -4.35
N GLY A 55 -9.53 1.87 -5.23
CA GLY A 55 -9.12 2.20 -6.60
C GLY A 55 -10.31 2.36 -7.54
N GLU A 56 -10.60 3.59 -7.98
CA GLU A 56 -11.55 3.88 -9.06
C GLU A 56 -10.86 4.04 -10.41
N THR A 57 -11.49 3.51 -11.47
CA THR A 57 -11.04 3.71 -12.85
C THR A 57 -11.64 4.98 -13.44
N GLU A 58 -10.84 5.76 -14.17
CA GLU A 58 -11.34 6.97 -14.82
C GLU A 58 -10.54 7.34 -16.07
N THR A 59 -11.20 7.80 -17.14
CA THR A 59 -10.49 8.38 -18.28
C THR A 59 -9.94 9.76 -17.95
N VAL A 60 -8.63 9.94 -18.12
CA VAL A 60 -7.95 11.22 -17.92
C VAL A 60 -8.39 12.21 -19.01
N ARG A 61 -9.11 13.26 -18.62
CA ARG A 61 -9.59 14.28 -19.55
C ARG A 61 -8.43 15.12 -20.09
N GLY A 62 -8.49 15.48 -21.36
CA GLY A 62 -7.50 16.37 -21.99
C GLY A 62 -6.16 15.74 -22.37
N ILE A 63 -5.93 14.46 -22.04
CA ILE A 63 -4.72 13.73 -22.45
C ILE A 63 -5.03 12.83 -23.65
N LYS A 64 -4.26 13.03 -24.74
CA LYS A 64 -4.26 12.14 -25.90
C LYS A 64 -3.00 11.29 -25.88
N VAL A 65 -3.12 10.03 -26.30
CA VAL A 65 -2.00 9.08 -26.35
C VAL A 65 -1.84 8.54 -27.77
N PRO A 66 -1.16 9.26 -28.68
CA PRO A 66 -1.01 8.83 -30.06
C PRO A 66 -0.31 7.46 -30.15
N GLY A 67 -0.94 6.51 -30.83
CA GLY A 67 -0.41 5.15 -31.00
C GLY A 67 -0.42 4.31 -29.71
N ASP A 68 -1.21 4.70 -28.71
CA ASP A 68 -1.32 4.03 -27.40
C ASP A 68 0.03 3.87 -26.67
N ASP A 69 1.00 4.74 -26.97
CA ASP A 69 2.30 4.75 -26.31
C ASP A 69 2.36 5.77 -25.17
N VAL A 70 2.17 5.30 -23.94
CA VAL A 70 2.23 6.11 -22.71
C VAL A 70 3.57 6.84 -22.53
N ARG A 71 4.66 6.40 -23.17
CA ARG A 71 5.97 7.08 -23.09
C ARG A 71 5.96 8.43 -23.79
N ARG A 72 5.00 8.66 -24.68
CA ARG A 72 4.81 9.95 -25.37
C ARG A 72 4.03 10.96 -24.53
N VAL A 73 3.47 10.53 -23.40
CA VAL A 73 2.71 11.40 -22.50
C VAL A 73 3.65 12.04 -21.49
N ARG A 74 3.52 13.35 -21.27
CA ARG A 74 4.23 14.06 -20.20
C ARG A 74 3.62 13.72 -18.83
N PRO A 75 4.36 13.09 -17.90
CA PRO A 75 3.80 12.67 -16.60
C PRO A 75 3.23 13.83 -15.77
N VAL A 76 3.89 15.00 -15.80
CA VAL A 76 3.39 16.22 -15.15
C VAL A 76 2.05 16.67 -15.72
N ALA A 77 1.85 16.55 -17.04
CA ALA A 77 0.59 16.95 -17.67
C ALA A 77 -0.57 16.02 -17.24
N VAL A 78 -0.30 14.73 -17.03
CA VAL A 78 -1.29 13.78 -16.48
C VAL A 78 -1.70 14.20 -15.06
N ALA A 79 -0.72 14.45 -14.18
CA ALA A 79 -1.00 14.87 -12.81
C ALA A 79 -1.78 16.20 -12.74
N GLN A 80 -1.47 17.15 -13.62
CA GLN A 80 -2.19 18.42 -13.75
C GLN A 80 -3.61 18.24 -14.30
N ALA A 81 -3.79 17.37 -15.31
CA ALA A 81 -5.10 17.08 -15.89
C ALA A 81 -6.05 16.45 -14.86
N GLU A 82 -5.57 15.48 -14.08
CA GLU A 82 -6.32 14.88 -12.97
C GLU A 82 -6.71 15.93 -11.92
N GLN A 83 -5.80 16.84 -11.56
CA GLN A 83 -6.13 17.93 -10.64
C GLN A 83 -7.23 18.84 -11.17
N ALA A 84 -7.17 19.15 -12.46
CA ALA A 84 -8.13 20.02 -13.11
C ALA A 84 -9.51 19.36 -13.24
N ALA A 85 -9.56 18.02 -13.35
CA ALA A 85 -10.80 17.26 -13.34
C ALA A 85 -11.45 17.23 -11.95
N HIS A 86 -10.63 17.22 -10.88
CA HIS A 86 -11.07 17.10 -9.49
C HIS A 86 -10.55 18.24 -8.59
N PRO A 87 -10.95 19.50 -8.87
CA PRO A 87 -10.41 20.67 -8.15
C PRO A 87 -10.82 20.69 -6.66
N ASP A 88 -11.99 20.13 -6.33
CA ASP A 88 -12.60 20.22 -5.00
C ASP A 88 -12.48 18.91 -4.20
N ALA A 89 -11.75 17.91 -4.71
CA ALA A 89 -11.56 16.65 -3.99
C ALA A 89 -10.71 16.88 -2.73
N LEU A 90 -11.26 16.53 -1.57
CA LEU A 90 -10.63 16.75 -0.26
C LEU A 90 -9.96 15.50 0.31
N SER A 91 -10.37 14.31 -0.12
CA SER A 91 -9.88 13.01 0.40
C SER A 91 -9.87 11.93 -0.69
N GLY A 92 -9.43 10.72 -0.35
CA GLY A 92 -9.41 9.57 -1.25
C GLY A 92 -8.38 9.65 -2.39
N PRO A 93 -8.60 8.89 -3.48
CA PRO A 93 -7.72 8.86 -4.65
C PRO A 93 -7.65 10.18 -5.43
N ASP A 94 -8.53 11.14 -5.20
CA ASP A 94 -8.48 12.44 -5.90
C ASP A 94 -8.09 13.59 -4.98
N GLY A 95 -8.22 13.40 -3.66
CA GLY A 95 -7.89 14.39 -2.65
C GLY A 95 -6.43 14.83 -2.70
N ARG A 96 -6.21 16.15 -2.74
CA ARG A 96 -4.86 16.74 -2.69
C ARG A 96 -4.81 17.93 -1.74
N TYR A 97 -3.68 18.04 -1.04
CA TYR A 97 -3.35 19.22 -0.25
C TYR A 97 -3.18 20.45 -1.14
N GLU A 98 -3.70 21.60 -0.71
CA GLU A 98 -3.56 22.88 -1.44
C GLU A 98 -2.10 23.21 -1.81
N GLN A 99 -1.16 22.86 -0.93
CA GLN A 99 0.27 22.98 -1.20
C GLN A 99 0.68 22.15 -2.42
N THR A 100 0.29 20.87 -2.49
CA THR A 100 0.57 19.98 -3.62
C THR A 100 -0.05 20.54 -4.90
N VAL A 101 -1.29 21.02 -4.83
CA VAL A 101 -1.99 21.64 -5.96
C VAL A 101 -1.21 22.85 -6.50
N ARG A 102 -0.73 23.73 -5.62
CA ARG A 102 0.11 24.88 -6.00
C ARG A 102 1.41 24.44 -6.66
N GLN A 103 2.13 23.50 -6.06
CA GLN A 103 3.39 22.99 -6.60
C GLN A 103 3.21 22.33 -7.97
N LEU A 104 2.10 21.61 -8.20
CA LEU A 104 1.77 21.03 -9.50
C LEU A 104 1.59 22.07 -10.61
N ARG A 105 0.94 23.21 -10.31
CA ARG A 105 0.80 24.31 -11.26
C ARG A 105 2.14 24.96 -11.62
N GLU A 106 3.10 24.91 -10.71
CA GLU A 106 4.42 25.52 -10.87
C GLU A 106 5.46 24.55 -11.44
N CYS A 107 5.12 23.31 -11.78
CA CYS A 107 6.10 22.32 -12.23
C CYS A 107 6.93 22.75 -13.45
N ASP A 108 6.36 23.52 -14.38
CA ASP A 108 7.09 23.99 -15.57
C ASP A 108 8.07 25.13 -15.23
N THR A 109 7.74 25.98 -14.26
CA THR A 109 8.58 27.14 -13.86
C THR A 109 9.52 26.82 -12.70
N ARG A 110 9.18 25.81 -11.90
CA ARG A 110 9.91 25.37 -10.70
C ARG A 110 10.05 23.84 -10.67
N PRO A 111 10.74 23.23 -11.64
CA PRO A 111 10.80 21.77 -11.78
C PRO A 111 11.38 21.05 -10.55
N LYS A 112 12.31 21.70 -9.82
CA LYS A 112 12.87 21.15 -8.56
C LYS A 112 11.85 21.04 -7.43
N SER A 113 10.76 21.79 -7.48
CA SER A 113 9.69 21.78 -6.50
C SER A 113 8.47 20.98 -6.96
N CYS A 114 8.53 20.38 -8.16
CA CYS A 114 7.44 19.59 -8.70
C CYS A 114 7.25 18.31 -7.87
N PRO A 115 6.04 18.01 -7.38
CA PRO A 115 5.81 16.85 -6.53
C PRO A 115 5.69 15.55 -7.33
N VAL A 116 5.65 15.64 -8.66
CA VAL A 116 5.58 14.49 -9.56
C VAL A 116 6.93 13.78 -9.57
N LEU A 117 6.92 12.52 -9.19
CA LEU A 117 8.11 11.69 -9.12
C LEU A 117 8.47 11.10 -10.49
N LYS A 118 9.63 10.45 -10.58
CA LYS A 118 10.06 9.72 -11.77
C LYS A 118 8.96 8.74 -12.23
N ALA A 119 8.53 8.85 -13.48
CA ALA A 119 7.58 7.90 -14.07
C ALA A 119 8.24 6.54 -14.35
N TYR A 120 7.46 5.48 -14.22
CA TYR A 120 7.86 4.12 -14.59
C TYR A 120 6.90 3.57 -15.64
N TYR A 121 7.42 2.71 -16.52
CA TYR A 121 6.68 2.17 -17.66
C TYR A 121 6.84 0.66 -17.69
N ARG A 122 5.76 -0.09 -17.46
CA ARG A 122 5.78 -1.54 -17.31
C ARG A 122 4.50 -2.14 -17.85
N ASP A 123 4.63 -3.32 -18.44
CA ASP A 123 3.49 -4.13 -18.86
C ASP A 123 2.85 -4.75 -17.63
N LEU A 124 1.78 -4.14 -17.15
CA LEU A 124 0.98 -4.58 -16.00
C LEU A 124 -0.18 -5.47 -16.46
N THR A 125 -0.70 -5.27 -17.66
CA THR A 125 -1.84 -6.02 -18.19
C THR A 125 -1.45 -7.37 -18.80
N GLY A 126 -0.20 -7.51 -19.24
CA GLY A 126 0.32 -8.67 -19.97
C GLY A 126 0.06 -8.64 -21.47
N ASP A 127 -0.30 -7.49 -22.04
CA ASP A 127 -0.58 -7.35 -23.48
C ASP A 127 0.67 -6.97 -24.31
N GLY A 128 1.84 -6.87 -23.67
CA GLY A 128 3.10 -6.48 -24.28
C GLY A 128 3.29 -4.96 -24.45
N LYS A 129 2.29 -4.15 -24.10
CA LYS A 129 2.41 -2.70 -24.04
C LYS A 129 2.71 -2.29 -22.61
N ALA A 130 3.20 -1.05 -22.44
CA ALA A 130 3.50 -0.56 -21.10
C ALA A 130 2.38 0.34 -20.62
N GLU A 131 2.03 0.19 -19.35
CA GLU A 131 1.26 1.15 -18.58
C GLU A 131 2.21 2.17 -17.93
N LEU A 132 1.66 3.36 -17.65
CA LEU A 132 2.36 4.41 -16.91
C LEU A 132 2.07 4.28 -15.42
N ILE A 133 3.12 4.20 -14.60
CA ILE A 133 3.05 4.27 -13.14
C ILE A 133 3.58 5.65 -12.71
N LEU A 134 2.75 6.38 -11.97
CA LEU A 134 3.02 7.74 -11.53
C LEU A 134 2.88 7.86 -10.01
N GLY A 135 3.82 8.59 -9.41
CA GLY A 135 3.78 8.95 -8.00
C GLY A 135 3.73 10.47 -7.86
N VAL A 136 2.86 10.98 -6.99
CA VAL A 136 2.82 12.40 -6.62
C VAL A 136 3.03 12.51 -5.12
N SER A 137 4.16 13.09 -4.72
CA SER A 137 4.48 13.27 -3.31
C SER A 137 3.58 14.32 -2.69
N MET A 138 3.12 14.04 -1.47
CA MET A 138 2.25 14.93 -0.72
C MET A 138 2.85 15.20 0.68
N PRO A 139 2.38 16.24 1.40
CA PRO A 139 2.76 16.48 2.78
C PRO A 139 2.61 15.25 3.69
N ARG A 140 3.34 15.25 4.81
CA ARG A 140 3.29 14.20 5.85
C ARG A 140 3.64 12.79 5.36
N GLY A 141 4.53 12.69 4.37
CA GLY A 141 5.00 11.40 3.85
C GLY A 141 4.00 10.69 2.95
N GLN A 142 2.85 11.30 2.65
CA GLN A 142 1.87 10.71 1.76
C GLN A 142 2.36 10.64 0.30
N LEU A 143 1.85 9.65 -0.42
CA LEU A 143 2.11 9.41 -1.82
C LEU A 143 0.81 9.02 -2.50
N ALA A 144 0.44 9.77 -3.54
CA ALA A 144 -0.57 9.33 -4.49
C ALA A 144 0.10 8.45 -5.55
N VAL A 145 -0.25 7.16 -5.59
CA VAL A 145 0.23 6.19 -6.58
C VAL A 145 -0.88 5.91 -7.60
N ARG A 146 -0.59 6.10 -8.88
CA ARG A 146 -1.56 5.94 -9.98
C ARG A 146 -0.96 5.06 -11.07
N CYS A 147 -1.78 4.21 -11.68
CA CYS A 147 -1.42 3.48 -12.90
C CYS A 147 -2.38 3.84 -14.03
N TYR A 148 -1.85 3.96 -15.25
CA TYR A 148 -2.61 4.38 -16.41
C TYR A 148 -2.39 3.45 -17.60
N LEU A 149 -3.48 3.03 -18.20
CA LEU A 149 -3.56 2.29 -19.46
C LEU A 149 -3.82 3.26 -20.61
N ALA A 150 -3.13 3.06 -21.73
CA ALA A 150 -3.46 3.75 -22.97
C ALA A 150 -4.24 2.82 -23.90
N GLU A 151 -5.43 3.24 -24.32
CA GLU A 151 -6.24 2.49 -25.27
C GLU A 151 -7.02 3.47 -26.16
N LYS A 152 -7.12 3.17 -27.47
CA LYS A 152 -7.92 3.96 -28.44
C LYS A 152 -7.54 5.45 -28.43
N GLY A 153 -6.26 5.75 -28.24
CA GLY A 153 -5.73 7.11 -28.20
C GLY A 153 -6.03 7.88 -26.91
N ARG A 154 -6.58 7.22 -25.89
CA ARG A 154 -6.99 7.82 -24.60
C ARG A 154 -6.17 7.23 -23.46
N LEU A 155 -6.01 8.00 -22.39
CA LEU A 155 -5.37 7.55 -21.15
C LEU A 155 -6.46 7.29 -20.10
N THR A 156 -6.46 6.10 -19.50
CA THR A 156 -7.39 5.71 -18.44
C THR A 156 -6.59 5.37 -17.19
N ARG A 157 -6.91 6.01 -16.07
CA ARG A 157 -6.49 5.58 -14.74
C ARG A 157 -7.10 4.21 -14.48
N ILE A 158 -6.25 3.21 -14.33
CA ILE A 158 -6.65 1.84 -14.00
C ILE A 158 -6.37 1.49 -12.53
N MET A 159 -5.66 2.36 -11.81
CA MET A 159 -5.35 2.24 -10.39
C MET A 159 -5.16 3.63 -9.80
N GLY A 160 -5.69 3.87 -8.59
CA GLY A 160 -5.38 5.06 -7.83
C GLY A 160 -5.55 4.86 -6.33
N THR A 161 -4.50 5.15 -5.57
CA THR A 161 -4.57 5.21 -4.10
C THR A 161 -3.67 6.31 -3.54
N SER A 162 -4.06 6.87 -2.41
CA SER A 162 -3.30 7.91 -1.71
C SER A 162 -3.05 7.41 -0.29
N ASP A 163 -1.79 7.20 0.07
CA ASP A 163 -1.43 6.56 1.34
C ASP A 163 -0.12 7.14 1.92
N ALA A 164 0.09 7.00 3.22
CA ALA A 164 1.38 7.11 3.88
C ALA A 164 2.23 5.87 3.52
N VAL A 165 3.11 6.00 2.54
CA VAL A 165 3.82 4.85 1.96
C VAL A 165 5.22 4.67 2.56
N ILE A 166 5.51 3.45 3.05
CA ILE A 166 6.87 2.97 3.39
C ILE A 166 7.67 2.75 2.11
N GLY A 167 7.06 2.10 1.11
CA GLY A 167 7.69 1.90 -0.19
C GLY A 167 6.75 1.28 -1.22
N VAL A 168 7.11 1.43 -2.48
CA VAL A 168 6.40 0.84 -3.62
C VAL A 168 7.36 -0.06 -4.39
N SER A 169 6.90 -1.21 -4.84
CA SER A 169 7.71 -2.11 -5.65
C SER A 169 6.87 -2.86 -6.68
N LEU A 170 7.52 -3.34 -7.72
CA LEU A 170 6.93 -4.22 -8.72
C LEU A 170 7.49 -5.62 -8.59
N ALA A 171 6.61 -6.61 -8.48
CA ALA A 171 6.94 -8.03 -8.53
C ALA A 171 6.21 -8.66 -9.71
N GLY A 172 6.92 -8.93 -10.80
CA GLY A 172 6.28 -9.29 -12.06
C GLY A 172 5.37 -8.15 -12.54
N ARG A 173 4.05 -8.42 -12.60
CA ARG A 173 3.00 -7.46 -12.99
C ARG A 173 2.28 -6.82 -11.81
N ASP A 174 2.58 -7.27 -10.59
CA ASP A 174 1.90 -6.79 -9.40
C ASP A 174 2.61 -5.53 -8.86
N LEU A 175 1.80 -4.52 -8.54
CA LEU A 175 2.26 -3.34 -7.81
C LEU A 175 2.04 -3.56 -6.32
N ILE A 176 3.12 -3.62 -5.56
CA ILE A 176 3.10 -3.83 -4.11
C ILE A 176 3.34 -2.50 -3.42
N ILE A 177 2.38 -2.08 -2.60
CA ILE A 177 2.48 -0.90 -1.74
C ILE A 177 2.61 -1.37 -0.29
N ARG A 178 3.58 -0.79 0.41
CA ARG A 178 3.75 -0.99 1.85
C ARG A 178 3.46 0.30 2.57
N ALA A 179 2.69 0.22 3.66
CA ALA A 179 2.29 1.35 4.48
C ALA A 179 2.40 0.98 5.96
N PRO A 180 2.66 1.92 6.87
CA PRO A 180 2.65 1.62 8.29
C PRO A 180 1.24 1.24 8.74
N SER A 181 1.14 0.30 9.68
CA SER A 181 -0.14 -0.08 10.27
C SER A 181 -0.49 0.77 11.49
N ASN A 182 -1.78 0.81 11.82
CA ASN A 182 -2.24 1.29 13.12
C ASN A 182 -1.85 0.35 14.27
N LEU A 183 -1.43 -0.88 13.97
CA LEU A 183 -0.90 -1.83 14.94
C LEU A 183 0.61 -1.60 15.15
N PRO A 184 1.07 -1.31 16.38
CA PRO A 184 2.48 -1.07 16.66
C PRO A 184 3.38 -2.24 16.24
N GLY A 185 4.40 -1.95 15.44
CA GLY A 185 5.33 -2.97 14.93
C GLY A 185 4.80 -3.79 13.75
N TYR A 186 3.75 -3.32 13.07
CA TYR A 186 3.20 -3.95 11.87
C TYR A 186 3.17 -2.98 10.69
N GLU A 187 3.21 -3.53 9.48
CA GLU A 187 2.99 -2.83 8.22
C GLU A 187 1.86 -3.49 7.42
N TYR A 188 1.10 -2.70 6.66
CA TYR A 188 0.24 -3.19 5.60
C TYR A 188 1.09 -3.47 4.36
N ARG A 189 0.80 -4.57 3.67
CA ARG A 189 1.32 -4.88 2.34
C ARG A 189 0.17 -5.26 1.42
N THR A 190 -0.11 -4.36 0.48
CA THR A 190 -1.17 -4.56 -0.50
C THR A 190 -0.57 -4.81 -1.87
N ALA A 191 -0.92 -5.93 -2.49
CA ALA A 191 -0.61 -6.22 -3.88
C ALA A 191 -1.80 -5.86 -4.77
N TRP A 192 -1.52 -5.07 -5.81
CA TRP A 192 -2.48 -4.69 -6.84
C TRP A 192 -2.14 -5.42 -8.12
N SER A 193 -3.12 -6.11 -8.70
CA SER A 193 -2.96 -6.89 -9.93
C SER A 193 -4.03 -6.54 -10.94
N TRP A 194 -3.70 -6.67 -12.22
CA TRP A 194 -4.65 -6.42 -13.31
C TRP A 194 -5.78 -7.46 -13.31
N ASP A 195 -7.02 -6.96 -13.32
CA ASP A 195 -8.21 -7.73 -13.60
C ASP A 195 -8.76 -7.33 -14.97
N GLY A 196 -8.68 -8.26 -15.93
CA GLY A 196 -9.13 -8.02 -17.30
C GLY A 196 -10.64 -7.91 -17.45
N HIS A 197 -11.43 -8.39 -16.48
CA HIS A 197 -12.89 -8.28 -16.52
C HIS A 197 -13.36 -6.91 -16.05
N GLN A 198 -12.75 -6.37 -14.99
CA GLN A 198 -13.03 -5.04 -14.43
C GLN A 198 -12.28 -3.93 -15.17
N HIS A 199 -11.33 -4.27 -16.04
CA HIS A 199 -10.42 -3.31 -16.69
C HIS A 199 -9.73 -2.39 -15.67
N ALA A 200 -9.33 -2.96 -14.53
CA ALA A 200 -8.77 -2.24 -13.39
C ALA A 200 -7.65 -3.05 -12.73
N MET A 201 -6.72 -2.36 -12.07
CA MET A 201 -5.87 -3.00 -11.07
C MET A 201 -6.65 -3.06 -9.76
N LEU A 202 -6.87 -4.27 -9.23
CA LEU A 202 -7.59 -4.50 -7.99
C LEU A 202 -6.62 -4.91 -6.88
N PRO A 203 -6.92 -4.59 -5.61
CA PRO A 203 -6.18 -5.16 -4.50
C PRO A 203 -6.50 -6.65 -4.42
N THR A 204 -5.54 -7.51 -4.78
CA THR A 204 -5.71 -8.97 -4.81
C THR A 204 -5.21 -9.66 -3.56
N ARG A 205 -4.34 -8.98 -2.82
CA ARG A 205 -3.81 -9.45 -1.55
C ARG A 205 -3.56 -8.27 -0.63
N ASP A 206 -4.12 -8.32 0.57
CA ASP A 206 -3.86 -7.35 1.62
C ASP A 206 -3.44 -8.08 2.89
N GLU A 207 -2.28 -7.72 3.43
CA GLU A 207 -1.64 -8.41 4.54
C GLU A 207 -1.20 -7.44 5.61
N ILE A 208 -1.37 -7.85 6.86
CA ILE A 208 -0.81 -7.16 8.02
C ILE A 208 0.40 -7.97 8.47
N LEU A 209 1.60 -7.44 8.25
CA LEU A 209 2.86 -8.14 8.50
C LEU A 209 3.55 -7.56 9.73
N ARG A 210 4.06 -8.43 10.59
CA ARG A 210 4.92 -8.00 11.69
C ARG A 210 6.26 -7.53 11.11
N VAL A 211 6.66 -6.32 11.46
CA VAL A 211 7.97 -5.80 11.07
C VAL A 211 9.00 -6.45 11.99
N HIS A 212 9.72 -7.43 11.46
CA HIS A 212 10.90 -7.98 12.12
C HIS A 212 12.07 -7.03 11.93
N LYS A 213 12.90 -6.91 12.97
CA LYS A 213 14.06 -6.00 13.04
C LYS A 213 15.24 -6.48 12.16
N ASP A 214 14.97 -7.00 10.97
CA ASP A 214 16.02 -7.48 10.06
C ASP A 214 16.47 -6.34 9.16
N GLY A 215 17.21 -5.44 9.80
CA GLY A 215 17.78 -4.22 9.26
C GLY A 215 18.53 -3.40 10.30
N GLY A 216 19.10 -4.05 11.32
CA GLY A 216 20.30 -3.57 12.01
C GLY A 216 20.29 -2.19 12.67
N ASP A 217 19.21 -1.72 13.30
CA ASP A 217 19.33 -0.76 14.43
C ASP A 217 18.07 -0.77 15.32
N PRO A 218 18.18 -0.56 16.66
CA PRO A 218 17.03 -0.50 17.55
C PRO A 218 16.16 0.74 17.27
N LEU A 219 14.88 0.54 16.95
CA LEU A 219 13.88 1.57 17.26
C LEU A 219 13.78 1.69 18.79
N PRO A 220 13.60 2.93 19.32
CA PRO A 220 13.41 3.13 20.74
C PRO A 220 12.20 2.32 21.20
N SER A 221 12.44 1.36 22.09
CA SER A 221 11.36 0.83 22.91
C SER A 221 10.78 2.01 23.66
N HIS A 222 9.50 2.30 23.45
CA HIS A 222 8.74 2.95 24.50
C HIS A 222 8.77 1.96 25.66
N THR A 223 9.72 2.14 26.57
CA THR A 223 9.58 1.64 27.92
C THR A 223 8.27 2.23 28.38
N HIS A 224 7.23 1.40 28.42
CA HIS A 224 6.15 1.65 29.35
C HIS A 224 6.83 1.65 30.70
N SER A 225 7.24 2.83 31.16
CA SER A 225 7.39 3.08 32.57
C SER A 225 6.02 2.74 33.12
N HIS A 226 5.88 1.51 33.61
CA HIS A 226 4.88 1.19 34.60
C HIS A 226 5.22 2.09 35.77
N THR A 227 4.71 3.32 35.73
CA THR A 227 4.65 4.17 36.90
C THR A 227 3.74 3.41 37.84
N THR A 228 4.37 2.66 38.74
CA THR A 228 3.72 2.08 39.90
C THR A 228 2.95 3.23 40.56
N PRO A 229 1.63 3.13 40.77
CA PRO A 229 0.91 4.22 41.41
C PRO A 229 1.48 4.40 42.82
N THR A 230 2.11 5.55 43.05
CA THR A 230 2.53 6.00 44.37
C THR A 230 1.29 6.02 45.27
N PRO A 231 1.32 5.39 46.46
CA PRO A 231 0.19 5.46 47.38
C PRO A 231 0.01 6.91 47.85
N THR A 232 -1.14 7.49 47.52
CA THR A 232 -1.57 8.79 48.01
C THR A 232 -1.66 8.75 49.55
N PRO A 233 -1.01 9.65 50.30
CA PRO A 233 -1.18 9.71 51.73
C PRO A 233 -2.59 10.18 52.10
N THR A 234 -3.19 9.40 52.99
CA THR A 234 -4.45 9.60 53.71
C THR A 234 -4.70 11.06 54.11
N ALA A 235 -5.79 11.64 53.61
CA ALA A 235 -6.31 12.90 54.12
C ALA A 235 -7.03 12.66 55.46
N THR A 236 -6.54 13.33 56.51
CA THR A 236 -7.12 13.40 57.85
C THR A 236 -8.54 14.00 57.81
N PRO A 237 -9.51 13.49 58.59
CA PRO A 237 -10.88 14.01 58.59
C PRO A 237 -10.95 15.37 59.30
N HIS A 238 -11.57 16.36 58.67
CA HIS A 238 -11.98 17.61 59.33
C HIS A 238 -13.50 17.58 59.61
N PRO A 239 -13.98 18.14 60.73
CA PRO A 239 -15.30 17.84 61.27
C PRO A 239 -16.45 18.53 60.54
N ALA A 240 -17.63 17.92 60.71
CA ALA A 240 -18.92 18.33 60.20
C ALA A 240 -19.34 19.77 60.57
N ALA A 241 -19.96 20.45 59.61
CA ALA A 241 -20.86 21.57 59.87
C ALA A 241 -22.26 21.22 59.33
N THR A 242 -23.23 21.36 60.23
CA THR A 242 -24.65 21.01 60.17
C THR A 242 -25.47 21.80 59.13
N PRO A 243 -26.65 21.29 58.75
CA PRO A 243 -27.50 21.88 57.71
C PRO A 243 -28.36 23.01 58.26
N THR A 244 -28.66 24.02 57.44
CA THR A 244 -29.76 24.95 57.70
C THR A 244 -30.41 25.38 56.38
N THR A 245 -31.68 25.07 56.23
CA THR A 245 -32.64 25.63 55.26
C THR A 245 -33.85 26.07 56.08
N PRO A 246 -34.84 26.82 55.53
CA PRO A 246 -34.85 27.91 54.55
C PRO A 246 -35.59 29.16 55.11
N LEU A 247 -35.64 30.29 54.39
CA LEU A 247 -36.81 31.19 54.48
C LEU A 247 -37.04 32.08 53.25
N ASN A 248 -38.34 32.23 52.95
CA ASN A 248 -39.04 32.90 51.84
C ASN A 248 -38.71 34.39 51.56
N GLY A 249 -39.16 34.83 50.37
CA GLY A 249 -39.05 36.16 49.71
C GLY A 249 -39.68 37.37 50.44
N PRO A 250 -40.23 38.43 49.78
CA PRO A 250 -40.61 38.59 48.37
C PRO A 250 -40.21 39.96 47.73
N GLY A 251 -40.60 40.19 46.46
CA GLY A 251 -40.95 41.54 45.99
C GLY A 251 -40.27 42.02 44.70
N GLY A 252 -40.98 41.91 43.57
CA GLY A 252 -40.65 42.61 42.33
C GLY A 252 -41.93 42.92 41.55
N ARG A 253 -42.27 44.21 41.48
CA ARG A 253 -43.32 44.85 40.67
C ARG A 253 -42.66 46.05 39.97
N PRO A 254 -43.14 46.51 38.79
CA PRO A 254 -44.46 47.16 38.65
C PRO A 254 -45.50 46.34 37.87
#